data_AF-A0A8B8FJQ8-F1
#
_entry.id   AF-A0A8B8FJQ8-F1
#
_cell.length_a   1.000
_cell.length_b   1.000
_cell.length_c   1.000
_cell.angle_alpha   90.00
_cell.angle_beta   90.00
_cell.angle_gamma   90.00
#
_symmetry.space_group_name_H-M   'P 1'
#
loop_
_entity.id
_entity.type
_entity.pdbx_description
1 polymer ?
#
loop_
_entity_poly.entity_id
_entity_poly.type
_entity_poly.pdbx_seq_one_letter_code
_entity_poly.pdbx_strand_id
1 'polypeptide(L)'
;MVEEQVTNFPDTVAVLKSSNGSVVYLVGTAHFSKESQEDVAQVINAVKPDIIVIELCYNRNSILSIDESTIANVSGITLEGLQNSIKKLGFTQGIFYQLMINISAKISHDLGMVPGGEFRRAVDEAKKYDSYVYLGDRPVDITIKRVISMLSWPKIIRLLAHLLFTADFKITKEDVEKFKNKDMLETLMIEMAADYPELEKVIVDERDKFLTYSLQNCAGFEIDKTGLKPNSYFSKPQVIVGVVGLGHLAGIKNYWETITKEEIAELIIIPPQSRSSKIIKIVIKVSTYGLLLWGISKIPGVRSFSKAAYNAVTSTYVQGKFIKF
;
A
#
# COMPACT_ATOMS: atom_id res chain seq x y z
N MET A 1 -16.18 -31.15 -24.64
CA MET A 1 -16.54 -31.78 -23.35
C MET A 1 -15.43 -31.50 -22.36
N VAL A 2 -15.46 -30.30 -21.76
CA VAL A 2 -14.63 -29.94 -20.58
C VAL A 2 -15.64 -29.49 -19.53
N GLU A 3 -16.48 -30.43 -19.13
CA GLU A 3 -17.48 -30.26 -18.09
C GLU A 3 -17.20 -31.39 -17.09
N GLU A 4 -17.02 -31.01 -15.83
CA GLU A 4 -16.81 -31.87 -14.66
C GLU A 4 -15.46 -32.63 -14.55
N GLN A 5 -14.38 -31.89 -14.36
CA GLN A 5 -13.53 -32.25 -13.22
C GLN A 5 -13.96 -31.38 -12.04
N VAL A 6 -14.92 -31.88 -11.27
CA VAL A 6 -15.22 -31.37 -9.92
C VAL A 6 -13.99 -31.68 -9.07
N THR A 7 -13.00 -30.80 -9.20
CA THR A 7 -11.88 -30.71 -8.29
C THR A 7 -12.48 -30.10 -7.03
N ASN A 8 -12.50 -30.88 -5.94
CA ASN A 8 -12.96 -30.43 -4.64
C ASN A 8 -11.97 -29.38 -4.12
N PHE A 9 -12.11 -28.16 -4.62
CA PHE A 9 -11.27 -27.04 -4.21
C PHE A 9 -11.65 -26.58 -2.80
N PRO A 10 -10.69 -25.99 -2.07
CA PRO A 10 -10.99 -25.33 -0.81
C PRO A 10 -12.12 -24.29 -0.96
N ASP A 11 -12.90 -24.07 0.09
CA ASP A 11 -13.99 -23.08 0.11
C ASP A 11 -13.50 -21.64 -0.13
N THR A 12 -12.19 -21.41 0.02
CA THR A 12 -11.50 -20.15 -0.24
C THR A 12 -11.25 -19.89 -1.73
N VAL A 13 -11.64 -20.80 -2.63
CA VAL A 13 -11.44 -20.67 -4.08
C VAL A 13 -12.70 -20.17 -4.78
N ALA A 14 -12.51 -19.16 -5.62
CA ALA A 14 -13.53 -18.65 -6.52
C ALA A 14 -13.14 -18.87 -7.97
N VAL A 15 -14.10 -19.19 -8.82
CA VAL A 15 -13.87 -19.34 -10.26
C VAL A 15 -14.55 -18.19 -11.00
N LEU A 16 -13.76 -17.38 -11.70
CA LEU A 16 -14.24 -16.31 -12.57
C LEU A 16 -14.04 -16.75 -14.02
N LYS A 17 -15.11 -16.72 -14.80
CA LYS A 17 -15.05 -17.02 -16.24
C LYS A 17 -15.07 -15.71 -17.01
N SER A 18 -14.26 -15.63 -18.05
CA SER A 18 -14.25 -14.51 -18.98
C SER A 18 -15.08 -14.81 -20.22
N SER A 19 -15.68 -13.78 -20.79
CA SER A 19 -16.39 -13.81 -22.07
C SER A 19 -15.54 -14.32 -23.25
N ASN A 20 -14.21 -14.16 -23.19
CA ASN A 20 -13.27 -14.68 -24.18
C ASN A 20 -12.86 -16.16 -23.95
N GLY A 21 -13.42 -16.82 -22.93
CA GLY A 21 -13.15 -18.22 -22.59
C GLY A 21 -12.00 -18.45 -21.60
N SER A 22 -11.28 -17.40 -21.17
CA SER A 22 -10.29 -17.51 -20.10
C SER A 22 -10.96 -17.83 -18.76
N VAL A 23 -10.22 -18.48 -17.86
CA VAL A 23 -10.72 -18.84 -16.53
C VAL A 23 -9.71 -18.43 -15.47
N VAL A 24 -10.19 -17.76 -14.42
CA VAL A 24 -9.41 -17.39 -13.25
C VAL A 24 -9.87 -18.22 -12.05
N TYR A 25 -8.94 -18.97 -11.48
CA TYR A 25 -9.08 -19.62 -10.17
C TYR A 25 -8.47 -18.68 -9.12
N LEU A 26 -9.33 -17.94 -8.44
CA LEU A 26 -8.94 -16.96 -7.42
C LEU A 26 -8.91 -17.64 -6.05
N VAL A 27 -7.70 -17.85 -5.52
CA VAL A 27 -7.43 -18.49 -4.23
C VAL A 27 -7.27 -17.40 -3.17
N GLY A 28 -8.21 -17.36 -2.22
CA GLY A 28 -8.11 -16.48 -1.06
C GLY A 28 -7.21 -17.08 0.00
N THR A 29 -6.29 -16.28 0.51
CA THR A 29 -5.24 -16.72 1.44
C THR A 29 -5.21 -15.85 2.69
N ALA A 30 -4.77 -16.43 3.79
CA ALA A 30 -4.29 -15.69 4.95
C ALA A 30 -2.76 -15.68 4.94
N HIS A 31 -2.14 -14.50 4.98
CA HIS A 31 -0.68 -14.34 4.83
C HIS A 31 0.19 -15.04 5.90
N PHE A 32 -0.44 -15.53 6.98
CA PHE A 32 0.19 -16.26 8.07
C PHE A 32 -0.47 -17.62 8.28
N SER A 33 -0.75 -18.35 7.21
CA SER A 33 -1.36 -19.69 7.28
C SER A 33 -0.61 -20.69 6.41
N LYS A 34 -0.26 -21.85 6.99
CA LYS A 34 0.29 -22.99 6.25
C LYS A 34 -0.76 -23.63 5.35
N GLU A 35 -2.00 -23.69 5.82
CA GLU A 35 -3.14 -24.20 5.04
C GLU A 35 -3.31 -23.40 3.75
N SER A 36 -3.20 -22.07 3.80
CA SER A 36 -3.22 -21.24 2.58
C SER A 36 -2.10 -21.58 1.59
N GLN A 37 -0.93 -22.04 2.05
CA GLN A 37 0.14 -22.49 1.16
C GLN A 37 -0.23 -23.83 0.50
N GLU A 38 -0.83 -24.74 1.26
CA GLU A 38 -1.29 -26.04 0.77
C GLU A 38 -2.43 -25.86 -0.24
N ASP A 39 -3.41 -25.00 0.04
CA ASP A 39 -4.50 -24.63 -0.87
C ASP A 39 -3.98 -24.10 -2.21
N VAL A 40 -3.05 -23.13 -2.16
CA VAL A 40 -2.40 -22.58 -3.35
C VAL A 40 -1.73 -23.68 -4.17
N ALA A 41 -0.99 -24.57 -3.51
CA ALA A 41 -0.35 -25.68 -4.20
C ALA A 41 -1.38 -26.64 -4.80
N GLN A 42 -2.40 -27.04 -4.04
CA GLN A 42 -3.44 -27.95 -4.51
C GLN A 42 -4.12 -27.40 -5.78
N VAL A 43 -4.48 -26.11 -5.77
CA VAL A 43 -5.13 -25.46 -6.92
C VAL A 43 -4.19 -25.42 -8.12
N ILE A 44 -2.95 -24.95 -7.95
CA ILE A 44 -1.98 -24.85 -9.05
C ILE A 44 -1.68 -26.23 -9.66
N ASN A 45 -1.47 -27.27 -8.83
CA ASN A 45 -1.22 -28.63 -9.29
C ASN A 45 -2.41 -29.22 -10.06
N ALA A 46 -3.64 -28.88 -9.65
CA ALA A 46 -4.85 -29.35 -10.29
C ALA A 46 -5.12 -28.68 -11.64
N VAL A 47 -4.99 -27.36 -11.72
CA VAL A 47 -5.39 -26.60 -12.92
C VAL A 47 -4.26 -26.35 -13.90
N LYS A 48 -2.99 -26.46 -13.46
CA LYS A 48 -1.77 -26.26 -14.26
C LYS A 48 -1.85 -24.95 -15.08
N PRO A 49 -1.89 -23.79 -14.42
CA PRO A 49 -2.21 -22.53 -15.06
C PRO A 49 -1.12 -22.07 -16.04
N ASP A 50 -1.51 -21.30 -17.06
CA ASP A 50 -0.57 -20.57 -17.91
C ASP A 50 0.09 -19.42 -17.10
N ILE A 51 -0.68 -18.77 -16.22
CA ILE A 51 -0.26 -17.57 -15.47
C ILE A 51 -0.69 -17.67 -14.00
N ILE A 52 0.21 -17.29 -13.10
CA ILE A 52 -0.05 -17.12 -11.67
C ILE A 52 0.09 -15.64 -11.33
N VAL A 53 -1.01 -15.01 -10.92
CA VAL A 53 -1.03 -13.63 -10.45
C VAL A 53 -0.96 -13.64 -8.93
N ILE A 54 -0.02 -12.91 -8.33
CA ILE A 54 0.08 -12.79 -6.86
C ILE A 54 -0.17 -11.36 -6.40
N GLU A 55 -0.82 -11.19 -5.24
CA GLU A 55 -1.04 -9.90 -4.58
C GLU A 55 0.25 -9.33 -3.96
N LEU A 56 1.22 -9.07 -4.83
CA LEU A 56 2.50 -8.48 -4.47
C LEU A 56 2.88 -7.45 -5.52
N CYS A 57 3.41 -6.31 -5.08
CA CYS A 57 3.95 -5.30 -5.98
C CYS A 57 5.46 -5.43 -6.13
N TYR A 58 6.00 -4.92 -7.24
CA TYR A 58 7.43 -5.02 -7.56
C TYR A 58 8.37 -4.54 -6.44
N ASN A 59 8.01 -3.43 -5.78
CA ASN A 59 8.78 -2.86 -4.67
C ASN A 59 8.86 -3.76 -3.43
N ARG A 60 8.05 -4.82 -3.36
CA ARG A 60 8.00 -5.79 -2.25
C ARG A 60 8.45 -7.19 -2.68
N ASN A 61 9.07 -7.34 -3.87
CA ASN A 61 9.47 -8.66 -4.38
C ASN A 61 10.44 -9.42 -3.45
N SER A 62 11.15 -8.72 -2.57
CA SER A 62 12.09 -9.31 -1.62
C SER A 62 11.43 -10.32 -0.67
N ILE A 63 10.11 -10.21 -0.47
CA ILE A 63 9.31 -11.17 0.31
C ILE A 63 9.40 -12.59 -0.28
N LEU A 64 9.61 -12.71 -1.59
CA LEU A 64 9.75 -13.99 -2.28
C LEU A 64 11.09 -14.68 -2.02
N SER A 65 12.06 -13.96 -1.46
CA SER A 65 13.41 -14.48 -1.17
C SER A 65 13.69 -14.62 0.32
N ILE A 66 12.70 -14.41 1.18
CA ILE A 66 12.87 -14.58 2.62
C ILE A 66 12.95 -16.06 2.97
N ASP A 67 13.98 -16.42 3.73
CA ASP A 67 14.11 -17.75 4.33
C ASP A 67 13.19 -17.85 5.56
N GLU A 68 12.23 -18.78 5.49
CA GLU A 68 11.25 -19.01 6.56
C GLU A 68 11.90 -19.53 7.85
N SER A 69 13.08 -20.12 7.78
CA SER A 69 13.82 -20.57 8.96
C SER A 69 14.40 -19.41 9.77
N THR A 70 14.44 -18.20 9.20
CA THR A 70 15.09 -17.04 9.82
C THR A 70 14.09 -15.95 10.22
N ILE A 71 13.04 -16.32 10.94
CA ILE A 71 12.05 -15.39 11.52
C ILE A 71 12.74 -14.29 12.36
N ALA A 72 13.84 -14.64 13.05
CA ALA A 72 14.67 -13.72 13.82
C ALA A 72 15.19 -12.50 13.02
N ASN A 73 15.35 -12.63 11.69
CA ASN A 73 15.82 -11.56 10.82
C ASN A 73 14.70 -10.62 10.34
N VAL A 74 13.43 -10.90 10.68
CA VAL A 74 12.33 -9.97 10.42
C VAL A 74 12.43 -8.83 11.43
N SER A 75 13.25 -7.83 11.10
CA SER A 75 13.48 -6.66 11.93
C SER A 75 12.32 -5.67 11.81
N GLY A 76 11.83 -5.20 12.96
CA GLY A 76 10.83 -4.14 13.04
C GLY A 76 11.40 -2.75 12.73
N ILE A 77 11.14 -1.76 13.58
CA ILE A 77 11.69 -0.41 13.39
C ILE A 77 13.21 -0.41 13.58
N THR A 78 13.95 -0.10 12.50
CA THR A 78 15.37 0.25 12.56
C THR A 78 15.55 1.73 12.25
N LEU A 79 16.59 2.36 12.83
CA LEU A 79 16.89 3.78 12.56
C LEU A 79 17.16 4.00 11.07
N GLU A 80 17.94 3.11 10.47
CA GLU A 80 18.27 3.14 9.04
C GLU A 80 17.02 2.92 8.17
N GLY A 81 16.18 1.94 8.51
CA GLY A 81 14.91 1.69 7.81
C GLY A 81 13.97 2.88 7.86
N LEU A 82 13.87 3.53 9.02
CA LEU A 82 13.07 4.75 9.19
C LEU A 82 13.63 5.90 8.34
N GLN A 83 14.95 6.14 8.38
CA GLN A 83 15.60 7.20 7.59
C GLN A 83 15.39 6.97 6.08
N ASN A 84 15.58 5.73 5.61
CA ASN A 84 15.36 5.37 4.22
C ASN A 84 13.90 5.56 3.80
N SER A 85 12.96 5.14 4.65
CA SER A 85 11.52 5.31 4.42
C SER A 85 11.13 6.78 4.35
N ILE A 86 11.64 7.62 5.26
CA ILE A 86 11.40 9.07 5.26
C ILE A 86 11.98 9.71 4.00
N LYS A 87 13.19 9.32 3.58
CA LYS A 87 13.84 9.86 2.38
C LYS A 87 13.05 9.50 1.10
N LYS A 88 12.53 8.27 1.00
CA LYS A 88 11.83 7.77 -0.18
C LYS A 88 10.37 8.24 -0.25
N LEU A 89 9.66 8.23 0.88
CA LEU A 89 8.21 8.43 0.92
C LEU A 89 7.79 9.81 1.44
N GLY A 90 8.70 10.51 2.13
CA GLY A 90 8.40 11.70 2.94
C GLY A 90 8.22 11.35 4.41
N PHE A 91 8.29 12.36 5.28
CA PHE A 91 8.31 12.17 6.73
C PHE A 91 7.10 11.39 7.28
N THR A 92 5.88 11.87 7.02
CA THR A 92 4.65 11.25 7.53
C THR A 92 4.43 9.86 6.96
N GLN A 93 4.62 9.69 5.65
CA GLN A 93 4.46 8.42 4.94
C GLN A 93 5.51 7.41 5.37
N GLY A 94 6.75 7.85 5.58
CA GLY A 94 7.85 7.01 6.03
C GLY A 94 7.62 6.47 7.44
N ILE A 95 7.15 7.31 8.37
CA ILE A 95 6.78 6.87 9.72
C ILE A 95 5.63 5.86 9.66
N PHE A 96 4.56 6.16 8.91
CA PHE A 96 3.44 5.24 8.74
C PHE A 96 3.89 3.89 8.18
N TYR A 97 4.71 3.90 7.13
CA TYR A 97 5.24 2.67 6.54
C TYR A 97 6.06 1.84 7.52
N GLN A 98 6.92 2.50 8.30
CA GLN A 98 7.78 1.83 9.26
C GLN A 98 6.99 1.22 10.43
N LEU A 99 5.91 1.87 10.87
CA LEU A 99 5.01 1.31 11.87
C LEU A 99 4.29 0.05 11.33
N MET A 100 3.86 0.06 10.07
CA MET A 100 3.26 -1.12 9.43
C MET A 100 4.26 -2.29 9.33
N ILE A 101 5.51 -2.03 8.95
CA ILE A 101 6.57 -3.04 8.96
C ILE A 101 6.79 -3.58 10.37
N ASN A 102 6.78 -2.72 11.38
CA ASN A 102 6.97 -3.14 12.78
C ASN A 102 5.86 -4.06 13.27
N ILE A 103 4.60 -3.72 12.97
CA ILE A 103 3.44 -4.56 13.28
C ILE A 103 3.60 -5.92 12.57
N SER A 104 3.92 -5.92 11.27
CA SER A 104 4.16 -7.15 10.50
C SER A 104 5.27 -8.02 11.10
N ALA A 105 6.39 -7.41 11.52
CA ALA A 105 7.49 -8.09 12.16
C ALA A 105 7.06 -8.73 13.48
N LYS A 106 6.34 -7.99 14.32
CA LYS A 106 5.83 -8.48 15.60
C LYS A 106 4.90 -9.68 15.43
N ILE A 107 3.96 -9.59 14.49
CA ILE A 107 3.07 -10.70 14.13
C ILE A 107 3.87 -11.93 13.72
N SER A 108 4.94 -11.71 12.93
CA SER A 108 5.79 -12.79 12.46
C SER A 108 6.47 -13.53 13.62
N HIS A 109 6.96 -12.78 14.62
CA HIS A 109 7.58 -13.34 15.83
C HIS A 109 6.56 -14.06 16.71
N ASP A 110 5.39 -13.45 16.94
CA ASP A 110 4.35 -14.00 17.81
C ASP A 110 3.71 -15.26 17.21
N LEU A 111 3.54 -15.33 15.89
CA LEU A 111 3.00 -16.50 15.17
C LEU A 111 4.07 -17.53 14.77
N GLY A 112 5.36 -17.17 14.83
CA GLY A 112 6.44 -18.01 14.34
C GLY A 112 6.35 -18.31 12.84
N MET A 113 5.85 -17.36 12.05
CA MET A 113 5.66 -17.50 10.60
C MET A 113 6.01 -16.20 9.88
N VAL A 114 6.69 -16.30 8.74
CA VAL A 114 7.02 -15.14 7.90
C VAL A 114 5.89 -14.88 6.90
N PRO A 115 5.44 -13.63 6.70
CA PRO A 115 4.39 -13.32 5.72
C PRO A 115 4.83 -13.67 4.29
N GLY A 116 3.86 -13.96 3.42
CA GLY A 116 4.13 -14.22 2.00
C GLY A 116 4.48 -15.66 1.67
N GLY A 117 4.22 -16.61 2.57
CA GLY A 117 4.52 -18.03 2.35
C GLY A 117 3.68 -18.61 1.22
N GLU A 118 2.44 -18.17 1.11
CA GLU A 118 1.53 -18.47 0.01
C GLU A 118 2.06 -17.98 -1.34
N PHE A 119 2.71 -16.81 -1.37
CA PHE A 119 3.32 -16.29 -2.60
C PHE A 119 4.60 -17.04 -2.98
N ARG A 120 5.47 -17.35 -2.00
CA ARG A 120 6.65 -18.18 -2.22
C ARG A 120 6.25 -19.55 -2.75
N ARG A 121 5.23 -20.15 -2.14
CA ARG A 121 4.65 -21.42 -2.58
C ARG A 121 4.11 -21.34 -4.00
N ALA A 122 3.38 -20.28 -4.34
CA ALA A 122 2.89 -20.06 -5.70
C ALA A 122 4.03 -19.98 -6.73
N VAL A 123 5.11 -19.26 -6.40
CA VAL A 123 6.30 -19.15 -7.24
C VAL A 123 7.02 -20.49 -7.41
N ASP A 124 7.13 -21.29 -6.35
CA ASP A 124 7.76 -22.60 -6.43
C ASP A 124 6.94 -23.61 -7.23
N GLU A 125 5.61 -23.56 -7.12
CA GLU A 125 4.72 -24.38 -7.96
C GLU A 125 4.74 -23.92 -9.42
N ALA A 126 4.85 -22.60 -9.68
CA ALA A 126 4.97 -22.06 -11.04
C ALA A 126 6.14 -22.67 -11.82
N LYS A 127 7.29 -22.83 -11.15
CA LYS A 127 8.50 -23.43 -11.75
C LYS A 127 8.29 -24.87 -12.23
N LYS A 128 7.37 -25.63 -11.63
CA LYS A 128 7.11 -27.03 -12.00
C LYS A 128 6.34 -27.16 -13.32
N TYR A 129 5.56 -26.13 -13.66
CA TYR A 129 4.64 -26.15 -14.79
C TYR A 129 5.00 -25.12 -15.87
N ASP A 130 6.14 -24.44 -15.74
CA ASP A 130 6.58 -23.35 -16.61
C ASP A 130 5.54 -22.22 -16.71
N SER A 131 4.81 -21.99 -15.61
CA SER A 131 3.80 -20.93 -15.50
C SER A 131 4.48 -19.57 -15.31
N TYR A 132 3.93 -18.54 -15.94
CA TYR A 132 4.41 -17.16 -15.73
C TYR A 132 3.91 -16.62 -14.39
N VAL A 133 4.79 -15.98 -13.62
CA VAL A 133 4.41 -15.27 -12.39
C VAL A 133 4.26 -13.78 -12.67
N TYR A 134 3.08 -13.22 -12.36
CA TYR A 134 2.78 -11.81 -12.51
C TYR A 134 2.51 -11.14 -11.15
N LEU A 135 3.21 -10.04 -10.88
CA LEU A 135 3.06 -9.24 -9.68
C LEU A 135 1.89 -8.27 -9.87
N GLY A 136 0.71 -8.65 -9.36
CA GLY A 136 -0.57 -8.02 -9.72
C GLY A 136 -0.95 -6.77 -8.93
N ASP A 137 -0.24 -6.45 -7.85
CA ASP A 137 -0.67 -5.41 -6.92
C ASP A 137 -0.05 -4.02 -7.20
N ARG A 138 -0.75 -2.99 -6.73
CA ARG A 138 -0.36 -1.58 -6.85
C ARG A 138 0.94 -1.33 -6.09
N PRO A 139 1.87 -0.49 -6.62
CA PRO A 139 3.05 -0.08 -5.88
C PRO A 139 2.71 0.46 -4.49
N VAL A 140 3.29 -0.17 -3.46
CA VAL A 140 2.97 0.11 -2.05
C VAL A 140 3.23 1.57 -1.66
N ASP A 141 4.20 2.21 -2.29
CA ASP A 141 4.53 3.62 -2.07
C ASP A 141 3.41 4.55 -2.56
N ILE A 142 2.73 4.19 -3.65
CA ILE A 142 1.54 4.90 -4.13
C ILE A 142 0.40 4.70 -3.14
N THR A 143 0.13 3.45 -2.73
CA THR A 143 -0.91 3.12 -1.74
C THR A 143 -0.73 3.95 -0.46
N ILE A 144 0.48 3.98 0.11
CA ILE A 144 0.78 4.73 1.34
C ILE A 144 0.61 6.24 1.13
N LYS A 145 1.10 6.78 0.02
CA LYS A 145 0.94 8.22 -0.29
C LYS A 145 -0.53 8.59 -0.42
N ARG A 146 -1.34 7.73 -1.07
CA ARG A 146 -2.78 7.89 -1.20
C ARG A 146 -3.45 7.90 0.18
N VAL A 147 -3.26 6.87 1.01
CA VAL A 147 -3.81 6.80 2.38
C VAL A 147 -3.57 8.11 3.14
N ILE A 148 -2.31 8.55 3.23
CA ILE A 148 -1.97 9.77 3.97
C ILE A 148 -2.56 11.02 3.33
N SER A 149 -2.68 11.08 2.00
CA SER A 149 -3.26 12.23 1.29
C SER A 149 -4.77 12.38 1.46
N MET A 150 -5.50 11.26 1.63
CA MET A 150 -6.94 11.26 1.89
C MET A 150 -7.29 11.72 3.31
N LEU A 151 -6.37 11.57 4.26
CA LEU A 151 -6.62 11.89 5.66
C LEU A 151 -6.40 13.38 5.97
N SER A 152 -7.13 13.87 6.97
CA SER A 152 -6.87 15.18 7.59
C SER A 152 -5.79 15.03 8.67
N TRP A 153 -5.05 16.10 8.98
CA TRP A 153 -3.98 16.05 9.99
C TRP A 153 -4.37 15.44 11.35
N PRO A 154 -5.54 15.78 11.94
CA PRO A 154 -5.96 15.14 13.19
C PRO A 154 -6.13 13.62 13.05
N LYS A 155 -6.70 13.16 11.92
CA LYS A 155 -6.83 11.73 11.61
C LYS A 155 -5.47 11.06 11.42
N ILE A 156 -4.52 11.73 10.75
CA ILE A 156 -3.15 11.23 10.60
C ILE A 156 -2.49 11.02 11.97
N ILE A 157 -2.58 12.00 12.87
CA ILE A 157 -1.99 11.90 14.22
C ILE A 157 -2.64 10.75 15.00
N ARG A 158 -3.98 10.66 14.97
CA ARG A 158 -4.72 9.58 15.65
C ARG A 158 -4.36 8.20 15.08
N LEU A 159 -4.22 8.08 13.77
CA LEU A 159 -3.80 6.86 13.09
C LEU A 159 -2.38 6.44 13.50
N LEU A 160 -1.41 7.35 13.46
CA LEU A 160 -0.03 7.07 13.86
C LEU A 160 0.06 6.69 15.34
N ALA A 161 -0.69 7.38 16.21
CA ALA A 161 -0.77 7.03 17.63
C ALA A 161 -1.37 5.63 17.82
N HIS A 162 -2.47 5.31 17.15
CA HIS A 162 -3.09 4.00 17.21
C HIS A 162 -2.12 2.89 16.80
N LEU A 163 -1.46 3.02 15.64
CA LEU A 163 -0.47 2.04 15.17
C LEU A 163 0.71 1.88 16.14
N LEU A 164 1.15 2.97 16.78
CA LEU A 164 2.19 2.91 17.81
C LEU A 164 1.74 2.11 19.03
N PHE A 165 0.51 2.29 19.50
CA PHE A 165 -0.04 1.52 20.62
C PHE A 165 -0.33 0.06 20.23
N THR A 166 -0.82 -0.21 19.02
CA THR A 166 -1.03 -1.57 18.52
C THR A 166 0.29 -2.33 18.43
N ALA A 167 1.38 -1.65 18.08
CA ALA A 167 2.71 -2.25 18.08
C ALA A 167 3.16 -2.75 19.46
N ASP A 168 2.61 -2.21 20.56
CA ASP A 168 2.93 -2.64 21.93
C ASP A 168 2.02 -3.78 22.43
N PHE A 169 0.86 -4.02 21.81
CA PHE A 169 -0.09 -5.06 22.21
C PHE A 169 0.51 -6.47 22.03
N LYS A 170 0.43 -7.35 23.03
CA LYS A 170 0.88 -8.76 22.90
C LYS A 170 -0.26 -9.58 22.30
N ILE A 171 0.02 -10.31 21.22
CA ILE A 171 -0.94 -11.21 20.61
C ILE A 171 -1.16 -12.40 21.57
N THR A 172 -2.40 -12.62 22.01
CA THR A 172 -2.73 -13.74 22.89
C THR A 172 -2.82 -15.05 22.09
N LYS A 173 -2.80 -16.20 22.76
CA LYS A 173 -2.98 -17.49 22.07
C LYS A 173 -4.36 -17.61 21.41
N GLU A 174 -5.40 -17.01 22.01
CA GLU A 174 -6.73 -16.96 21.40
C GLU A 174 -6.73 -16.12 20.12
N ASP A 175 -6.01 -15.00 20.12
CA ASP A 175 -5.82 -14.16 18.94
C ASP A 175 -5.08 -14.94 17.84
N VAL A 176 -4.01 -15.67 18.20
CA VAL A 176 -3.26 -16.52 17.25
C VAL A 176 -4.18 -17.52 16.53
N GLU A 177 -5.03 -18.24 17.26
CA GLU A 177 -5.95 -19.23 16.64
C GLU A 177 -7.02 -18.55 15.77
N LYS A 178 -7.53 -17.39 16.19
CA LYS A 178 -8.45 -16.59 15.37
C LYS A 178 -7.79 -16.09 14.09
N PHE A 179 -6.49 -15.77 14.14
CA PHE A 179 -5.71 -15.19 13.03
C PHE A 179 -5.02 -16.22 12.13
N LYS A 180 -5.00 -17.50 12.48
CA LYS A 180 -4.60 -18.57 11.55
C LYS A 180 -5.63 -18.77 10.42
N ASN A 181 -6.90 -18.52 10.74
CA ASN A 181 -8.04 -18.80 9.85
C ASN A 181 -8.62 -17.53 9.19
N LYS A 182 -8.12 -16.35 9.55
CA LYS A 182 -8.52 -15.05 8.98
C LYS A 182 -7.30 -14.17 8.85
N ASP A 183 -7.24 -13.34 7.81
CA ASP A 183 -6.13 -12.40 7.68
C ASP A 183 -6.17 -11.40 8.86
N MET A 184 -5.12 -11.43 9.68
CA MET A 184 -4.99 -10.57 10.85
C MET A 184 -4.98 -9.09 10.46
N LEU A 185 -4.32 -8.78 9.34
CA LEU A 185 -4.21 -7.42 8.84
C LEU A 185 -5.55 -6.92 8.33
N GLU A 186 -6.34 -7.80 7.70
CA GLU A 186 -7.74 -7.51 7.34
C GLU A 186 -8.60 -7.24 8.59
N THR A 187 -8.45 -8.04 9.65
CA THR A 187 -9.20 -7.81 10.90
C THR A 187 -8.87 -6.45 11.51
N LEU A 188 -7.59 -6.09 11.58
CA LEU A 188 -7.16 -4.75 12.00
C LEU A 188 -7.73 -3.66 11.10
N MET A 189 -7.75 -3.89 9.79
CA MET A 189 -8.31 -2.96 8.82
C MET A 189 -9.81 -2.76 8.98
N ILE A 190 -10.58 -3.82 9.27
CA ILE A 190 -12.02 -3.75 9.56
C ILE A 190 -12.28 -2.98 10.86
N GLU A 191 -11.50 -3.26 11.91
CA GLU A 191 -11.60 -2.53 13.18
C GLU A 191 -11.30 -1.03 12.99
N MET A 192 -10.36 -0.71 12.11
CA MET A 192 -10.00 0.67 11.77
C MET A 192 -10.98 1.32 10.79
N ALA A 193 -11.69 0.57 9.95
CA ALA A 193 -12.60 1.10 8.94
C ALA A 193 -13.73 1.95 9.54
N ALA A 194 -14.21 1.60 10.73
CA ALA A 194 -15.23 2.36 11.45
C ALA A 194 -14.78 3.81 11.76
N ASP A 195 -13.51 4.00 12.12
CA ASP A 195 -12.92 5.31 12.42
C ASP A 195 -12.31 6.00 11.17
N TYR A 196 -11.96 5.21 10.15
CA TYR A 196 -11.21 5.65 8.96
C TYR A 196 -11.78 5.02 7.67
N PRO A 197 -12.98 5.40 7.21
CA PRO A 197 -13.54 4.90 5.95
C PRO A 197 -12.66 5.24 4.73
N GLU A 198 -11.85 6.29 4.82
CA GLU A 198 -10.86 6.62 3.79
C GLU A 198 -9.75 5.57 3.68
N LEU A 199 -9.45 4.86 4.77
CA LEU A 199 -8.43 3.81 4.81
C LEU A 199 -8.94 2.56 4.09
N GLU A 200 -10.16 2.13 4.40
CA GLU A 200 -10.84 1.02 3.72
C GLU A 200 -10.92 1.26 2.20
N LYS A 201 -11.35 2.47 1.79
CA LYS A 201 -11.40 2.84 0.38
C LYS A 201 -10.05 2.64 -0.33
N VAL A 202 -8.94 3.03 0.29
CA VAL A 202 -7.62 3.00 -0.37
C VAL A 202 -6.96 1.64 -0.32
N ILE A 203 -7.07 0.93 0.82
CA ILE A 203 -6.36 -0.32 1.07
C ILE A 203 -7.17 -1.54 0.62
N VAL A 204 -8.50 -1.44 0.57
CA VAL A 204 -9.35 -2.53 0.11
C VAL A 204 -9.88 -2.20 -1.28
N ASP A 205 -10.85 -1.29 -1.39
CA ASP A 205 -11.60 -1.05 -2.64
C ASP A 205 -10.71 -0.68 -3.85
N GLU A 206 -9.80 0.28 -3.68
CA GLU A 206 -8.89 0.66 -4.77
C GLU A 206 -7.89 -0.45 -5.12
N ARG A 207 -7.50 -1.29 -4.14
CA ARG A 207 -6.61 -2.44 -4.40
C ARG A 207 -7.38 -3.55 -5.12
N ASP A 208 -8.64 -3.80 -4.76
CA ASP A 208 -9.51 -4.74 -5.47
C ASP A 208 -9.64 -4.38 -6.94
N LYS A 209 -9.86 -3.09 -7.25
CA LYS A 209 -9.93 -2.60 -8.63
C LYS A 209 -8.62 -2.85 -9.37
N PHE A 210 -7.49 -2.53 -8.73
CA PHE A 210 -6.17 -2.71 -9.35
C PHE A 210 -5.84 -4.19 -9.59
N LEU A 211 -6.09 -5.06 -8.61
CA LEU A 211 -5.90 -6.51 -8.72
C LEU A 211 -6.82 -7.12 -9.78
N THR A 212 -8.09 -6.71 -9.80
CA THR A 212 -9.04 -7.10 -10.84
C THR A 212 -8.52 -6.76 -12.22
N TYR A 213 -8.06 -5.52 -12.43
CA TYR A 213 -7.51 -5.12 -13.73
C TYR A 213 -6.27 -5.93 -14.12
N SER A 214 -5.37 -6.20 -13.18
CA SER A 214 -4.22 -7.09 -13.39
C SER A 214 -4.66 -8.49 -13.85
N LEU A 215 -5.70 -9.06 -13.22
CA LEU A 215 -6.27 -10.35 -13.61
C LEU A 215 -6.95 -10.29 -14.98
N GLN A 216 -7.70 -9.23 -15.30
CA GLN A 216 -8.32 -9.03 -16.63
C GLN A 216 -7.27 -9.00 -17.75
N ASN A 217 -6.16 -8.28 -17.53
CA ASN A 217 -5.06 -8.23 -18.48
C ASN A 217 -4.44 -9.62 -18.70
N CYS A 218 -4.22 -10.38 -17.62
CA CYS A 218 -3.73 -11.76 -17.71
C CYS A 218 -4.73 -12.70 -18.38
N ALA A 219 -6.02 -12.43 -18.24
CA ALA A 219 -7.09 -13.14 -18.94
C ALA A 219 -7.23 -12.75 -20.42
N GLY A 220 -6.44 -11.80 -20.91
CA GLY A 220 -6.35 -11.48 -22.34
C GLY A 220 -7.40 -10.50 -22.84
N PHE A 221 -7.97 -9.67 -21.96
CA PHE A 221 -8.86 -8.59 -22.39
C PHE A 221 -8.60 -7.30 -21.62
N GLU A 222 -9.06 -6.19 -22.20
CA GLU A 222 -9.17 -4.89 -21.54
C GLU A 222 -10.54 -4.28 -21.82
N ILE A 223 -10.97 -3.35 -20.97
CA ILE A 223 -12.23 -2.62 -21.12
C ILE A 223 -11.90 -1.15 -21.32
N ASP A 224 -12.42 -0.59 -22.40
CA ASP A 224 -12.35 0.83 -22.70
C ASP A 224 -13.77 1.40 -22.92
N LYS A 225 -13.86 2.67 -23.33
CA LYS A 225 -15.13 3.37 -23.59
C LYS A 225 -16.02 2.71 -24.65
N THR A 226 -15.49 1.80 -25.45
CA THR A 226 -16.22 1.09 -26.51
C THR A 226 -16.55 -0.36 -26.13
N GLY A 227 -16.19 -0.79 -24.93
CA GLY A 227 -16.53 -2.11 -24.37
C GLY A 227 -15.32 -3.02 -24.18
N LEU A 228 -15.61 -4.31 -23.95
CA LEU A 228 -14.60 -5.35 -23.77
C LEU A 228 -13.91 -5.67 -25.10
N LYS A 229 -12.58 -5.65 -25.09
CA LYS A 229 -11.75 -5.99 -26.24
C LYS A 229 -10.68 -6.99 -25.85
N PRO A 230 -10.34 -7.94 -26.73
CA PRO A 230 -9.12 -8.72 -26.59
C PRO A 230 -7.92 -7.78 -26.49
N ASN A 231 -7.03 -8.01 -25.53
CA ASN A 231 -5.76 -7.31 -25.49
C ASN A 231 -4.76 -8.01 -26.43
N SER A 232 -3.66 -7.33 -26.78
CA SER A 232 -2.69 -7.84 -27.75
C SER A 232 -1.72 -8.88 -27.17
N TYR A 233 -1.83 -9.25 -25.89
CA TYR A 233 -0.85 -10.08 -25.21
C TYR A 233 -1.01 -11.58 -25.53
N PHE A 234 -2.24 -12.05 -25.75
CA PHE A 234 -2.54 -13.47 -25.88
C PHE A 234 -3.43 -13.77 -27.07
N SER A 235 -3.07 -14.81 -27.83
CA SER A 235 -3.86 -15.29 -28.99
C SER A 235 -4.82 -16.43 -28.65
N LYS A 236 -4.75 -16.96 -27.43
CA LYS A 236 -5.60 -18.06 -26.93
C LYS A 236 -6.17 -17.70 -25.54
N PRO A 237 -7.30 -18.28 -25.13
CA PRO A 237 -7.78 -18.20 -23.75
C PRO A 237 -6.72 -18.71 -22.76
N GLN A 238 -6.66 -18.11 -21.59
CA GLN A 238 -5.68 -18.40 -20.55
C GLN A 238 -6.34 -19.08 -19.35
N VAL A 239 -5.60 -19.97 -18.70
CA VAL A 239 -5.92 -20.49 -17.36
C VAL A 239 -5.05 -19.74 -16.36
N ILE A 240 -5.68 -19.01 -15.45
CA ILE A 240 -5.00 -18.17 -14.46
C ILE A 240 -5.29 -18.67 -13.05
N VAL A 241 -4.28 -18.66 -12.19
CA VAL A 241 -4.47 -18.72 -10.73
C VAL A 241 -4.14 -17.37 -10.12
N GLY A 242 -5.11 -16.75 -9.43
CA GLY A 242 -4.89 -15.53 -8.66
C GLY A 242 -4.72 -15.85 -7.19
N VAL A 243 -3.57 -15.56 -6.59
CA VAL A 243 -3.31 -15.73 -5.14
C VAL A 243 -3.43 -14.38 -4.46
N VAL A 244 -4.51 -14.19 -3.72
CA VAL A 244 -4.87 -12.91 -3.07
C VAL A 244 -5.26 -13.13 -1.62
N GLY A 245 -5.24 -12.09 -0.80
CA GLY A 245 -5.78 -12.09 0.54
C GLY A 245 -7.29 -12.34 0.52
N LEU A 246 -7.81 -13.05 1.53
CA LEU A 246 -9.24 -13.41 1.63
C LEU A 246 -10.17 -12.19 1.50
N GLY A 247 -9.83 -11.06 2.12
CA GLY A 247 -10.60 -9.82 2.05
C GLY A 247 -10.80 -9.24 0.65
N HIS A 248 -9.93 -9.60 -0.30
CA HIS A 248 -10.00 -9.09 -1.68
C HIS A 248 -10.91 -9.92 -2.58
N LEU A 249 -11.28 -11.14 -2.18
CA LEU A 249 -12.10 -12.05 -3.02
C LEU A 249 -13.44 -11.43 -3.42
N ALA A 250 -14.14 -10.81 -2.46
CA ALA A 250 -15.47 -10.24 -2.69
C ALA A 250 -15.40 -9.05 -3.65
N GLY A 251 -14.45 -8.13 -3.43
CA GLY A 251 -14.25 -6.98 -4.30
C GLY A 251 -13.87 -7.38 -5.72
N ILE A 252 -12.93 -8.34 -5.87
CA ILE A 252 -12.51 -8.81 -7.19
C ILE A 252 -13.67 -9.46 -7.96
N LYS A 253 -14.49 -10.29 -7.29
CA LYS A 253 -15.71 -10.85 -7.88
C LYS A 253 -16.67 -9.76 -8.36
N ASN A 254 -16.90 -8.75 -7.53
CA ASN A 254 -17.83 -7.68 -7.84
C ASN A 254 -17.34 -6.81 -9.02
N TYR A 255 -16.02 -6.66 -9.16
CA TYR A 255 -15.41 -5.83 -10.19
C TYR A 255 -15.07 -6.59 -11.48
N TRP A 256 -15.22 -7.92 -11.51
CA TRP A 256 -14.86 -8.74 -12.66
C TRP A 256 -15.57 -8.31 -13.95
N GLU A 257 -14.80 -8.08 -15.02
CA GLU A 257 -15.28 -7.54 -16.30
C GLU A 257 -15.97 -6.17 -16.22
N THR A 258 -15.65 -5.36 -15.21
CA THR A 258 -16.17 -3.99 -15.09
C THR A 258 -15.09 -2.91 -15.13
N ILE A 259 -13.84 -3.25 -14.76
CA ILE A 259 -12.79 -2.26 -14.55
C ILE A 259 -12.15 -1.82 -15.86
N THR A 260 -12.15 -0.50 -16.07
CA THR A 260 -11.58 0.14 -17.25
C THR A 260 -10.12 0.55 -17.06
N LYS A 261 -9.40 0.72 -18.18
CA LYS A 261 -8.02 1.20 -18.17
C LYS A 261 -7.88 2.62 -17.60
N GLU A 262 -8.87 3.47 -17.86
CA GLU A 262 -8.92 4.84 -17.38
C GLU A 262 -9.03 4.90 -15.84
N GLU A 263 -9.89 4.07 -15.25
CA GLU A 263 -10.02 4.01 -13.78
C GLU A 263 -8.70 3.65 -13.12
N ILE A 264 -7.95 2.70 -13.68
CA ILE A 264 -6.65 2.30 -13.12
C ILE A 264 -5.60 3.40 -13.23
N ALA A 265 -5.60 4.17 -14.32
CA ALA A 265 -4.72 5.32 -14.45
C ALA A 265 -4.93 6.33 -13.31
N GLU A 266 -6.18 6.53 -12.86
CA GLU A 266 -6.51 7.40 -11.73
C GLU A 266 -6.04 6.84 -10.38
N LEU A 267 -5.98 5.51 -10.23
CA LEU A 267 -5.51 4.84 -9.01
C LEU A 267 -3.99 4.91 -8.82
N ILE A 268 -3.24 5.24 -9.88
CA ILE A 268 -1.78 5.44 -9.86
C ILE A 268 -1.42 6.90 -9.51
N ILE A 269 -2.32 7.85 -9.79
CA ILE A 269 -2.11 9.27 -9.47
C ILE A 269 -2.32 9.50 -7.97
N ILE A 270 -1.53 10.37 -7.33
CA ILE A 270 -1.74 10.70 -5.91
C ILE A 270 -2.73 11.86 -5.80
N PRO A 271 -3.85 11.73 -5.07
CA PRO A 271 -4.81 12.81 -4.96
C PRO A 271 -4.23 14.00 -4.18
N PRO A 272 -4.73 15.22 -4.44
CA PRO A 272 -4.24 16.40 -3.74
C PRO A 272 -4.55 16.31 -2.24
N GLN A 273 -3.59 16.72 -1.41
CA GLN A 273 -3.78 16.70 0.04
C GLN A 273 -4.94 17.60 0.49
N SER A 274 -5.55 17.20 1.61
CA SER A 274 -6.62 17.94 2.30
C SER A 274 -6.23 19.41 2.56
N ARG A 275 -7.23 20.32 2.59
CA ARG A 275 -7.01 21.78 2.76
C ARG A 275 -6.30 22.11 4.07
N SER A 276 -6.66 21.44 5.17
CA SER A 276 -5.97 21.56 6.46
C SER A 276 -4.48 21.22 6.33
N SER A 277 -4.14 20.27 5.46
CA SER A 277 -2.76 19.88 5.23
C SER A 277 -1.92 20.89 4.49
N LYS A 278 -2.54 21.61 3.56
CA LYS A 278 -1.90 22.74 2.89
C LYS A 278 -1.66 23.88 3.87
N ILE A 279 -2.64 24.20 4.72
CA ILE A 279 -2.55 25.28 5.71
C ILE A 279 -1.44 25.00 6.72
N ILE A 280 -1.40 23.81 7.33
CA ILE A 280 -0.36 23.46 8.31
C ILE A 280 1.04 23.54 7.71
N LYS A 281 1.23 23.08 6.46
CA LYS A 281 2.52 23.22 5.78
C LYS A 281 2.94 24.68 5.59
N ILE A 282 1.98 25.56 5.28
CA ILE A 282 2.23 27.01 5.17
C ILE A 282 2.59 27.57 6.54
N VAL A 283 1.82 27.23 7.59
CA VAL A 283 2.09 27.68 8.96
C VAL A 283 3.47 27.25 9.41
N ILE A 284 3.84 25.97 9.28
CA ILE A 284 5.18 25.48 9.65
C ILE A 284 6.28 26.22 8.89
N LYS A 285 6.12 26.43 7.58
CA LYS A 285 7.09 27.20 6.77
C LYS A 285 7.21 28.64 7.25
N VAL A 286 6.09 29.34 7.44
CA VAL A 286 6.08 30.74 7.90
C VAL A 286 6.68 30.84 9.31
N SER A 287 6.32 29.92 10.21
CA SER A 287 6.86 29.87 11.57
C SER A 287 8.37 29.58 11.59
N THR A 288 8.86 28.67 10.76
CA THR A 288 10.31 28.38 10.67
C THR A 288 11.09 29.58 10.12
N TYR A 289 10.61 30.22 9.05
CA TYR A 289 11.21 31.46 8.55
C TYR A 289 11.15 32.59 9.60
N GLY A 290 10.03 32.73 10.30
CA GLY A 290 9.86 33.71 11.36
C GLY A 290 10.84 33.51 12.52
N LEU A 291 11.04 32.26 12.96
CA LEU A 291 12.01 31.91 14.01
C LEU A 291 13.45 32.16 13.55
N LEU A 292 13.79 31.85 12.31
CA LEU A 292 15.11 32.13 11.74
C LEU A 292 15.39 33.63 11.68
N LEU A 293 14.44 34.42 11.17
CA LEU A 293 14.56 35.90 11.13
C LEU A 293 14.66 36.50 12.53
N TRP A 294 13.85 36.01 13.47
CA TRP A 294 13.93 36.42 14.86
C TRP A 294 15.29 36.10 15.46
N GLY A 295 15.84 34.89 15.23
CA GLY A 295 17.17 34.50 15.66
C GLY A 295 18.27 35.39 15.08
N ILE A 296 18.23 35.66 13.77
CA ILE A 296 19.17 36.57 13.09
C ILE A 296 19.10 37.99 13.69
N SER A 297 17.90 38.48 14.02
CA SER A 297 17.71 39.80 14.63
C SER A 297 18.35 39.95 16.03
N LYS A 298 18.62 38.83 16.71
CA LYS A 298 19.28 38.80 18.02
C LYS A 298 20.81 38.75 17.92
N ILE A 299 21.37 38.55 16.73
CA ILE A 299 22.83 38.60 16.51
C ILE A 299 23.32 40.05 16.75
N PRO A 300 24.26 40.28 17.69
CA PRO A 300 24.67 41.63 18.10
C PRO A 300 25.11 42.54 16.94
N GLY A 301 25.82 42.01 15.94
CA GLY A 301 26.26 42.76 14.77
C GLY A 301 25.14 43.23 13.84
N VAL A 302 24.12 42.40 13.64
CA VAL A 302 22.95 42.73 12.79
C VAL A 302 22.07 43.78 13.46
N ARG A 303 21.91 43.67 14.79
CA ARG A 303 21.13 44.62 15.58
C ARG A 303 21.77 46.00 15.62
N SER A 304 23.10 46.05 15.69
CA SER A 304 23.88 47.29 15.63
C SER A 304 23.83 47.94 14.24
N PHE A 305 23.98 47.15 13.18
CA PHE A 305 23.86 47.62 11.79
C PHE A 305 22.45 48.15 11.46
N SER A 306 21.41 47.41 11.86
CA SER A 306 20.01 47.82 11.66
C SER A 306 19.69 49.14 12.36
N LYS A 307 20.19 49.33 13.58
CA LYS A 307 20.02 50.59 14.34
C LYS A 307 20.79 51.75 13.71
N ALA A 308 22.01 51.50 13.22
CA ALA A 308 22.80 52.50 12.51
C ALA A 308 22.16 52.92 11.19
N ALA A 309 21.64 51.97 10.39
CA ALA A 309 20.95 52.26 9.14
C ALA A 309 19.63 53.03 9.35
N TYR A 310 18.83 52.65 10.35
CA TYR A 310 17.61 53.37 10.72
C TYR A 310 17.91 54.82 11.14
N ASN A 311 18.95 55.03 11.95
CA ASN A 311 19.39 56.35 12.37
C ASN A 311 19.92 57.20 11.20
N ALA A 312 20.63 56.59 10.24
CA ALA A 312 21.12 57.29 9.05
C ALA A 312 19.98 57.76 8.12
N VAL A 313 18.96 56.92 7.91
CA VAL A 313 17.79 57.26 7.07
C VAL A 313 16.94 58.34 7.74
N THR A 314 16.67 58.22 9.05
CA THR A 314 15.89 59.22 9.81
C THR A 314 16.64 60.56 9.94
N SER A 315 17.96 60.55 10.11
CA SER A 315 18.80 61.76 10.05
C SER A 315 18.68 62.49 8.71
N THR A 316 18.61 61.74 7.61
CA THR A 316 18.48 62.31 6.25
C THR A 316 17.07 62.86 6.00
N TYR A 317 16.03 62.25 6.59
CA TYR A 317 14.64 62.71 6.50
C TYR A 317 14.35 63.97 7.34
N VAL A 318 14.98 64.09 8.52
CA VAL A 318 14.84 65.28 9.39
C VAL A 318 15.63 66.48 8.85
N GLN A 319 16.63 66.27 8.00
CA GLN A 319 17.36 67.32 7.28
C GLN A 319 16.76 67.68 5.91
N GLY A 320 15.54 67.24 5.61
CA GLY A 320 14.77 67.70 4.45
C GLY A 320 14.51 69.20 4.52
N LYS A 321 15.43 69.99 3.96
CA LYS A 321 15.25 71.42 3.69
C LYS A 321 13.95 71.61 2.89
N PHE A 322 13.04 72.40 3.44
CA PHE A 322 12.02 73.09 2.65
C PHE A 322 12.71 73.88 1.55
N ILE A 323 12.48 73.52 0.29
CA ILE A 323 12.74 74.41 -0.85
C ILE A 323 11.39 75.01 -1.21
N LYS A 324 11.22 76.29 -0.87
CA LYS A 324 10.13 77.14 -1.34
C LYS A 324 10.65 77.83 -2.61
N PHE A 325 9.90 77.67 -3.70
CA PHE A 325 10.09 78.13 -5.09
C PHE A 325 11.36 78.94 -5.42
#